data_AF-A0A699I8S8-F1
#
_entry.id   AF-A0A699I8S8-F1
#
_cell.length_a   1.000
_cell.length_b   1.000
_cell.length_c   1.000
_cell.angle_alpha   90.00
_cell.angle_beta   90.00
_cell.angle_gamma   90.00
#
_symmetry.space_group_name_H-M   'P 1'
#
loop_
_entity.id
_entity.type
_entity.pdbx_description
1 polymer ?
#
loop_
_entity_poly.entity_id
_entity_poly.type
_entity_poly.pdbx_seq_one_letter_code
_entity_poly.pdbx_strand_id
1 'polypeptide(L)'
;MGLQVKKKKDEIFISQDKYVAEILKKFRFTEVKNASTTMETQKPLLKDEDGKEVDVHMYRSMIGSLMYLTSSRPDIMFAVYACARYQVNLKVSHLYTAKRIFRYSKGQPKLGLWYLKDSPLDLVAYTDSDYAGASLDRKSTTREAEYVAASSCRGQVLWIQNQLLDM
;
A
#
# COMPACT_ATOMS: atom_id res chain seq x y z
N MET A 1 4.76 18.24 -0.79
CA MET A 1 5.09 16.81 -0.98
C MET A 1 6.16 16.39 0.00
N GLY A 2 5.82 15.62 1.04
CA GLY A 2 6.80 15.11 2.00
C GLY A 2 6.16 14.32 3.14
N LEU A 3 6.96 13.49 3.80
CA LEU A 3 6.60 12.85 5.07
C LEU A 3 6.45 13.92 6.16
N GLN A 4 5.37 13.84 6.93
CA GLN A 4 5.11 14.70 8.07
C GLN A 4 5.60 13.96 9.31
N VAL A 5 6.68 14.45 9.93
CA VAL A 5 7.27 13.86 11.13
C VAL A 5 6.95 14.76 12.32
N LYS A 6 6.31 14.21 13.35
CA LYS A 6 6.11 14.88 14.64
C LYS A 6 6.92 14.13 15.68
N LYS A 7 7.94 14.79 16.22
CA LYS A 7 8.77 14.26 17.31
C LYS A 7 8.22 14.74 18.66
N LYS A 8 8.19 13.84 19.63
CA LYS A 8 8.04 14.11 21.06
C LYS A 8 9.23 13.49 21.79
N LYS A 9 9.32 13.70 23.11
CA LYS A 9 10.42 13.20 23.95
C LYS A 9 10.75 11.71 23.73
N ASP A 10 9.71 10.87 23.62
CA ASP A 10 9.87 9.41 23.54
C ASP A 10 9.13 8.78 22.35
N GLU A 11 8.58 9.61 21.45
CA GLU A 11 7.72 9.16 20.35
C GLU A 11 8.02 9.89 19.03
N ILE A 12 8.00 9.16 17.91
CA ILE A 12 7.95 9.73 16.57
C ILE A 12 6.65 9.30 15.91
N PHE A 13 5.88 10.28 15.41
CA PHE A 13 4.74 10.04 14.55
C PHE A 13 5.04 10.45 13.11
N ILE A 14 4.81 9.53 12.18
CA ILE A 14 5.03 9.74 10.75
C ILE A 14 3.70 9.63 10.02
N SER A 15 3.27 10.68 9.33
CA SER A 15 2.05 10.71 8.51
C SER A 15 2.29 11.33 7.14
N GLN A 16 1.31 11.17 6.26
CA GLN A 16 1.27 11.80 4.94
C GLN A 16 -0.14 12.33 4.63
N ASP A 17 -0.83 12.90 5.64
CA ASP A 17 -2.21 13.38 5.52
C ASP A 17 -2.41 14.41 4.41
N LYS A 18 -1.45 15.32 4.22
CA LYS A 18 -1.48 16.28 3.11
C LYS A 18 -1.37 15.58 1.76
N TYR A 19 -0.47 14.60 1.65
CA TYR A 19 -0.29 13.83 0.42
C TYR A 19 -1.53 13.00 0.08
N VAL A 20 -2.18 12.38 1.09
CA VAL A 20 -3.44 11.67 0.90
C VAL A 20 -4.50 12.60 0.30
N ALA A 21 -4.64 13.82 0.83
CA ALA A 21 -5.57 14.80 0.27
C ALA A 21 -5.22 15.18 -1.20
N GLU A 22 -3.93 15.37 -1.49
CA GLU A 22 -3.45 15.70 -2.84
C GLU A 22 -3.75 14.58 -3.86
N ILE A 23 -3.45 13.32 -3.53
CA ILE A 23 -3.69 12.20 -4.45
C ILE A 23 -5.18 11.89 -4.60
N LEU A 24 -5.99 12.06 -3.55
CA LEU A 24 -7.45 11.94 -3.63
C LEU A 24 -8.03 13.00 -4.56
N LYS A 25 -7.53 14.25 -4.48
CA LYS A 25 -7.93 15.31 -5.42
C LYS A 25 -7.49 14.99 -6.85
N LYS A 26 -6.22 14.60 -7.04
CA LYS A 26 -5.64 14.27 -8.35
C LYS A 26 -6.45 13.22 -9.10
N PHE A 27 -6.90 12.16 -8.42
CA PHE A 27 -7.64 11.06 -9.03
C PHE A 27 -9.17 11.14 -8.82
N ARG A 28 -9.70 12.29 -8.37
CA ARG A 28 -11.14 12.57 -8.20
C ARG A 28 -11.86 11.64 -7.21
N PHE A 29 -11.21 11.33 -6.10
CA PHE A 29 -11.76 10.51 -5.01
C PHE A 29 -12.32 11.33 -3.83
N THR A 30 -12.29 12.66 -3.87
CA THR A 30 -12.76 13.52 -2.76
C THR A 30 -14.23 13.29 -2.43
N GLU A 31 -15.09 13.08 -3.43
CA GLU A 31 -16.54 12.85 -3.24
C GLU A 31 -16.95 11.37 -3.26
N VAL A 32 -16.01 10.46 -3.58
CA VAL A 32 -16.31 9.02 -3.70
C VAL A 32 -16.48 8.39 -2.32
N LYS A 33 -17.46 7.50 -2.13
CA LYS A 33 -17.64 6.76 -0.85
C LYS A 33 -16.35 6.04 -0.44
N ASN A 34 -16.05 6.03 0.86
CA ASN A 34 -14.89 5.29 1.38
C ASN A 34 -15.11 3.77 1.33
N ALA A 35 -14.03 3.01 1.49
CA ALA A 35 -14.05 1.55 1.63
C ALA A 35 -13.45 1.15 2.98
N SER A 36 -13.94 0.07 3.58
CA SER A 36 -13.42 -0.46 4.85
C SER A 36 -12.25 -1.42 4.69
N THR A 37 -12.06 -2.01 3.49
CA THR A 37 -10.97 -2.95 3.21
C THR A 37 -10.13 -2.51 2.01
N THR A 38 -8.84 -2.84 2.03
CA THR A 38 -7.87 -2.53 0.97
C THR A 38 -8.08 -3.37 -0.28
N MET A 39 -8.42 -4.65 -0.12
CA MET A 39 -8.77 -5.61 -1.17
C MET A 39 -9.96 -6.48 -0.77
N GLU A 40 -10.56 -7.20 -1.73
CA GLU A 40 -11.57 -8.23 -1.48
C GLU A 40 -10.88 -9.59 -1.33
N THR A 41 -11.14 -10.30 -0.22
CA THR A 41 -10.45 -11.54 0.15
C THR A 41 -10.97 -12.79 -0.59
N GLN A 42 -12.06 -12.70 -1.35
CA GLN A 42 -12.80 -13.90 -1.81
C GLN A 42 -13.13 -13.98 -3.30
N LYS A 43 -12.62 -13.08 -4.13
CA LYS A 43 -12.73 -13.24 -5.59
C LYS A 43 -11.32 -13.35 -6.17
N PRO A 44 -10.96 -14.49 -6.79
CA PRO A 44 -9.86 -14.51 -7.75
C PRO A 44 -10.04 -13.32 -8.68
N LEU A 45 -8.97 -12.59 -8.98
CA LEU A 45 -9.00 -11.55 -10.00
C LEU A 45 -9.49 -12.20 -11.31
N LEU A 46 -10.80 -12.09 -11.58
CA LEU A 46 -11.42 -12.79 -12.69
C LEU A 46 -10.74 -12.36 -13.99
N LYS A 47 -10.51 -13.34 -14.88
CA LYS A 47 -10.04 -13.07 -16.23
C LYS A 47 -11.13 -12.31 -16.97
N ASP A 48 -10.97 -11.00 -17.03
CA ASP A 48 -11.77 -10.13 -17.88
C ASP A 48 -11.11 -10.13 -19.26
N GLU A 49 -11.51 -11.05 -20.14
CA GLU A 49 -10.95 -11.18 -21.49
C GLU A 49 -11.50 -10.12 -22.46
N ASP A 50 -12.66 -9.52 -22.14
CA ASP A 50 -13.36 -8.49 -22.94
C ASP A 50 -13.35 -7.08 -22.30
N GLY A 51 -12.51 -6.86 -21.28
CA GLY A 51 -12.50 -5.61 -20.52
C GLY A 51 -12.09 -4.39 -21.36
N LYS A 52 -12.80 -3.26 -21.21
CA LYS A 52 -12.42 -1.98 -21.84
C LYS A 52 -10.98 -1.61 -21.51
N GLU A 53 -10.23 -1.20 -22.52
CA GLU A 53 -8.87 -0.71 -22.38
C GLU A 53 -8.83 0.42 -21.33
N VAL A 54 -8.02 0.19 -20.29
CA VAL A 54 -7.77 1.18 -19.26
C VAL A 54 -6.54 1.96 -19.68
N ASP A 55 -6.60 3.30 -19.59
CA ASP A 55 -5.43 4.14 -19.78
C ASP A 55 -4.28 3.69 -18.86
N VAL A 56 -3.28 3.06 -19.47
CA VAL A 56 -2.11 2.49 -18.80
C VAL A 56 -1.31 3.57 -18.08
N HIS A 57 -1.25 4.79 -18.64
CA HIS A 57 -0.56 5.91 -18.00
C HIS A 57 -1.29 6.36 -16.74
N MET A 58 -2.62 6.44 -16.78
CA MET A 58 -3.42 6.73 -15.59
C MET A 58 -3.18 5.67 -14.50
N TYR A 59 -3.23 4.38 -14.85
CA TYR A 59 -3.00 3.31 -13.88
C TYR A 59 -1.59 3.35 -13.29
N ARG A 60 -0.54 3.51 -14.12
CA ARG A 60 0.83 3.66 -13.64
C ARG A 60 0.98 4.87 -12.71
N SER A 61 0.32 5.98 -13.01
CA SER A 61 0.30 7.17 -12.16
C SER A 61 -0.38 6.89 -10.80
N MET A 62 -1.48 6.13 -10.79
CA MET A 62 -2.17 5.70 -9.58
C MET A 62 -1.27 4.82 -8.71
N ILE A 63 -0.67 3.78 -9.30
CA ILE A 63 0.21 2.86 -8.59
C ILE A 63 1.44 3.59 -8.05
N GLY A 64 2.10 4.43 -8.83
CA GLY A 64 3.24 5.22 -8.35
C GLY A 64 2.88 6.13 -7.17
N SER A 65 1.68 6.73 -7.20
CA SER A 65 1.20 7.57 -6.09
C SER A 65 0.92 6.73 -4.83
N LEU A 66 0.36 5.53 -4.99
CA LEU A 66 0.11 4.61 -3.88
C LEU A 66 1.41 4.00 -3.32
N MET A 67 2.39 3.71 -4.16
CA MET A 67 3.71 3.22 -3.73
C MET A 67 4.45 4.26 -2.88
N TYR A 68 4.30 5.56 -3.16
CA TYR A 68 4.86 6.58 -2.28
C TYR A 68 4.18 6.60 -0.91
N LEU A 69 2.86 6.38 -0.87
CA LEU A 69 2.07 6.36 0.36
C LEU A 69 2.40 5.18 1.29
N THR A 70 2.88 4.04 0.77
CA THR A 70 3.25 2.89 1.61
C THR A 70 4.35 3.22 2.62
N SER A 71 5.10 4.31 2.40
CA SER A 71 6.13 4.82 3.33
C SER A 71 5.58 5.18 4.72
N SER A 72 4.31 5.58 4.81
CA SER A 72 3.64 5.90 6.09
C SER A 72 2.42 5.01 6.36
N ARG A 73 2.09 4.12 5.42
CA ARG A 73 0.88 3.29 5.39
C ARG A 73 1.21 1.84 5.02
N PRO A 74 1.90 1.08 5.88
CA PRO A 74 2.21 -0.32 5.61
C PRO A 74 0.95 -1.18 5.52
N ASP A 75 -0.17 -0.73 6.10
CA ASP A 75 -1.48 -1.38 6.03
C ASP A 75 -2.02 -1.54 4.59
N ILE A 76 -1.60 -0.70 3.65
CA ILE A 76 -1.98 -0.83 2.23
C ILE A 76 -0.90 -1.50 1.37
N MET A 77 0.27 -1.76 1.92
CA MET A 77 1.48 -2.07 1.16
C MET A 77 1.35 -3.36 0.34
N PHE A 78 0.84 -4.43 0.94
CA PHE A 78 0.59 -5.69 0.23
C PHE A 78 -0.34 -5.49 -0.97
N ALA A 79 -1.45 -4.76 -0.78
CA ALA A 79 -2.41 -4.48 -1.84
C ALA A 79 -1.80 -3.68 -3.00
N VAL A 80 -0.99 -2.67 -2.66
CA VAL A 80 -0.29 -1.84 -3.66
C VAL A 80 0.72 -2.66 -4.46
N TYR A 81 1.54 -3.48 -3.80
CA TYR A 81 2.52 -4.34 -4.48
C TYR A 81 1.88 -5.46 -5.29
N ALA A 82 0.73 -5.99 -4.86
CA ALA A 82 -0.07 -6.90 -5.67
C ALA A 82 -0.57 -6.21 -6.95
N CYS A 83 -1.07 -4.98 -6.85
CA CYS A 83 -1.49 -4.20 -8.02
C CYS A 83 -0.33 -3.80 -8.94
N ALA A 84 0.85 -3.50 -8.39
CA ALA A 84 1.99 -3.00 -9.16
C ALA A 84 2.53 -3.97 -10.21
N ARG A 85 2.20 -5.26 -10.11
CA ARG A 85 2.59 -6.31 -11.07
C ARG A 85 1.92 -6.18 -12.42
N TYR A 86 0.74 -5.59 -12.47
CA TYR A 86 -0.10 -5.55 -13.68
C TYR A 86 0.22 -4.35 -14.58
N GLN A 87 1.47 -4.21 -15.03
CA GLN A 87 1.90 -3.07 -15.86
C GLN A 87 1.78 -3.27 -17.37
N VAL A 88 1.67 -4.52 -17.81
CA VAL A 88 1.67 -4.91 -19.24
C VAL A 88 0.28 -5.43 -19.65
N ASN A 89 -0.31 -6.35 -18.87
CA ASN A 89 -1.66 -6.87 -19.11
C ASN A 89 -2.65 -6.28 -18.10
N LEU A 90 -2.94 -4.99 -18.25
CA LEU A 90 -3.88 -4.27 -17.41
C LEU A 90 -5.31 -4.69 -17.73
N LYS A 91 -6.12 -4.95 -16.69
CA LYS A 91 -7.55 -5.29 -16.83
C LYS A 91 -8.38 -4.38 -15.94
N VAL A 92 -9.68 -4.26 -16.24
CA VAL A 92 -10.62 -3.41 -15.48
C VAL A 92 -10.68 -3.83 -14.00
N SER A 93 -10.55 -5.13 -13.71
CA SER A 93 -10.47 -5.68 -12.36
C SER A 93 -9.26 -5.14 -11.57
N HIS A 94 -8.09 -5.02 -12.20
CA HIS A 94 -6.89 -4.44 -11.57
C HIS A 94 -7.09 -2.95 -11.25
N LEU A 95 -7.72 -2.20 -12.16
CA LEU A 95 -8.08 -0.81 -11.91
C LEU A 95 -9.05 -0.69 -10.72
N TYR A 96 -10.05 -1.59 -10.62
CA TYR A 96 -11.00 -1.58 -9.51
C TYR A 96 -10.29 -1.75 -8.15
N THR A 97 -9.31 -2.66 -8.06
CA THR A 97 -8.51 -2.84 -6.85
C THR A 97 -7.74 -1.59 -6.48
N ALA A 98 -7.04 -0.96 -7.45
CA ALA A 98 -6.33 0.30 -7.20
C ALA A 98 -7.29 1.41 -6.71
N LYS A 99 -8.46 1.55 -7.35
CA LYS A 99 -9.52 2.49 -6.92
C LYS A 99 -10.02 2.19 -5.51
N ARG A 100 -10.10 0.92 -5.10
CA ARG A 100 -10.49 0.53 -3.74
C ARG A 100 -9.48 1.01 -2.70
N ILE A 101 -8.18 0.90 -2.99
CA ILE A 101 -7.12 1.40 -2.10
C ILE A 101 -7.27 2.91 -1.88
N PHE A 102 -7.56 3.70 -2.92
CA PHE A 102 -7.85 5.14 -2.76
C PHE A 102 -9.07 5.40 -1.85
N ARG A 103 -10.17 4.66 -2.04
CA ARG A 103 -11.37 4.76 -1.17
C ARG A 103 -11.07 4.38 0.27
N TYR A 104 -10.20 3.39 0.49
CA TYR A 104 -9.77 2.99 1.82
C TYR A 104 -8.89 4.08 2.48
N SER A 105 -7.91 4.63 1.75
CA SER A 105 -7.10 5.75 2.24
C SER A 105 -7.92 6.98 2.59
N LYS A 106 -9.02 7.25 1.86
CA LYS A 106 -9.99 8.31 2.20
C LYS A 106 -10.68 8.06 3.55
N GLY A 107 -10.93 6.80 3.92
CA GLY A 107 -11.58 6.46 5.18
C GLY A 107 -10.75 6.88 6.39
N GLN A 108 -9.42 6.88 6.26
CA GLN A 108 -8.50 7.21 7.34
C GLN A 108 -7.32 8.05 6.83
N PRO A 109 -7.52 9.34 6.48
CA PRO A 109 -6.50 10.15 5.82
C PRO A 109 -5.36 10.57 6.75
N LYS A 110 -5.61 10.57 8.06
CA LYS A 110 -4.63 10.91 9.10
C LYS A 110 -3.90 9.70 9.68
N LEU A 111 -4.17 8.49 9.16
CA LEU A 111 -3.45 7.30 9.61
C LEU A 111 -1.97 7.45 9.27
N GLY A 112 -1.12 7.03 10.20
CA GLY A 112 0.32 7.09 10.11
C GLY A 112 0.93 6.10 11.10
N LEU A 113 2.24 6.17 11.26
CA LEU A 113 3.01 5.25 12.08
C LEU A 113 3.48 5.92 13.36
N TRP A 114 3.30 5.22 14.47
CA TRP A 114 3.84 5.60 15.77
C TRP A 114 5.03 4.71 16.10
N TYR A 115 6.13 5.35 16.51
CA TYR A 115 7.34 4.70 16.97
C TYR A 115 7.64 5.18 18.38
N LEU A 116 7.70 4.26 19.33
CA LEU A 116 8.02 4.51 20.72
C LEU A 116 9.49 4.15 20.96
N LYS A 117 10.24 5.03 21.63
CA LYS A 117 11.68 4.86 21.90
C LYS A 117 11.99 3.57 22.68
N ASP A 118 11.13 3.20 23.62
CA ASP A 118 11.33 2.07 24.52
C ASP A 118 10.68 0.77 24.01
N SER A 119 10.11 0.75 22.80
CA SER A 119 9.54 -0.47 22.23
C SER A 119 10.65 -1.34 21.64
N PRO A 120 10.70 -2.66 21.94
CA PRO A 120 11.52 -3.57 21.18
C PRO A 120 11.07 -3.50 19.71
N LEU A 121 11.96 -3.06 18.83
CA LEU A 121 11.70 -2.94 17.38
C LEU A 121 11.94 -4.29 16.69
N ASP A 122 11.27 -5.32 17.19
CA ASP A 122 11.30 -6.66 16.61
C ASP A 122 10.32 -6.72 15.43
N LEU A 123 10.86 -6.70 14.21
CA LEU A 123 10.06 -6.92 13.02
C LEU A 123 9.80 -8.43 12.84
N VAL A 124 8.62 -8.87 13.23
CA VAL A 124 8.09 -10.20 12.96
C VAL A 124 7.14 -10.14 11.77
N ALA A 125 7.41 -10.94 10.74
CA ALA A 125 6.54 -11.07 9.57
C ALA A 125 6.03 -12.50 9.47
N TYR A 126 4.72 -12.67 9.36
CA TYR A 126 4.08 -13.95 9.10
C TYR A 126 3.65 -13.98 7.63
N THR A 127 3.98 -15.06 6.93
CA THR A 127 3.53 -15.33 5.56
C THR A 127 2.56 -16.51 5.63
N ASP A 128 1.38 -16.37 5.05
CA ASP A 128 0.43 -17.46 4.91
C ASP A 128 0.73 -18.19 3.60
N SER A 129 1.39 -19.35 3.69
CA SER A 129 1.77 -20.16 2.53
C SER A 129 0.57 -20.77 1.80
N ASP A 130 -0.61 -20.79 2.43
CA ASP A 130 -1.76 -21.56 1.97
C ASP A 130 -2.70 -20.75 1.08
N TYR A 131 -2.37 -19.48 0.80
CA TYR A 131 -2.93 -18.73 -0.33
C TYR A 131 -2.36 -19.17 -1.69
N ALA A 132 -1.99 -20.45 -1.80
CA ALA A 132 -1.58 -21.16 -2.99
C ALA A 132 -2.78 -21.90 -3.63
N GLY A 133 -3.89 -21.19 -3.82
CA GLY A 133 -4.96 -21.66 -4.71
C GLY A 133 -4.50 -21.56 -6.16
N ALA A 134 -4.09 -22.70 -6.73
CA ALA A 134 -3.67 -22.93 -8.11
C ALA A 134 -4.10 -21.89 -9.15
N SER A 135 -3.12 -21.25 -9.82
CA SER A 135 -3.36 -20.50 -11.06
C SER A 135 -2.11 -20.51 -11.95
N LEU A 136 -1.99 -21.60 -12.72
CA LEU A 136 -1.37 -21.74 -14.06
C LEU A 136 0.06 -21.24 -14.38
N ASP A 137 0.78 -20.63 -13.45
CA ASP A 137 2.22 -20.41 -13.62
C ASP A 137 2.92 -20.75 -12.30
N ARG A 138 4.03 -21.48 -12.36
CA ARG A 138 4.75 -22.04 -11.20
C ARG A 138 5.54 -20.95 -10.42
N LYS A 139 5.00 -19.73 -10.38
CA LYS A 139 5.52 -18.55 -9.67
C LYS A 139 4.43 -18.03 -8.74
N SER A 140 4.61 -18.23 -7.43
CA SER A 140 3.67 -17.75 -6.41
C SER A 140 3.61 -16.22 -6.43
N THR A 141 2.58 -15.67 -7.09
CA THR A 141 2.39 -14.23 -7.30
C THR A 141 2.20 -13.47 -5.97
N THR A 142 1.71 -14.15 -4.93
CA THR A 142 1.51 -13.61 -3.59
C THR A 142 2.84 -13.42 -2.84
N ARG A 143 3.68 -14.46 -2.84
CA ARG A 143 4.94 -14.52 -2.06
C ARG A 143 5.92 -13.41 -2.41
N GLU A 144 6.02 -13.07 -3.69
CA GLU A 144 6.90 -11.98 -4.11
C GLU A 144 6.37 -10.60 -3.65
N ALA A 145 5.05 -10.39 -3.59
CA ALA A 145 4.47 -9.13 -3.08
C ALA A 145 4.69 -9.03 -1.56
N GLU A 146 4.55 -10.15 -0.86
CA GLU A 146 4.88 -10.27 0.56
C GLU A 146 6.37 -9.98 0.84
N TYR A 147 7.26 -10.52 0.01
CA TYR A 147 8.71 -10.30 0.15
C TYR A 147 9.09 -8.82 -0.05
N VAL A 148 8.53 -8.17 -1.07
CA VAL A 148 8.77 -6.74 -1.33
C VAL A 148 8.17 -5.88 -0.21
N ALA A 149 6.98 -6.23 0.29
CA ALA A 149 6.38 -5.58 1.45
C ALA A 149 7.28 -5.71 2.70
N ALA A 150 7.66 -6.93 3.07
CA ALA A 150 8.48 -7.20 4.25
C ALA A 150 9.85 -6.50 4.19
N SER A 151 10.50 -6.51 3.02
CA SER A 151 11.79 -5.84 2.83
C SER A 151 11.66 -4.31 2.93
N SER A 152 10.59 -3.71 2.41
CA SER A 152 10.32 -2.28 2.54
C SER A 152 10.13 -1.86 4.00
N CYS A 153 9.40 -2.66 4.80
CA CYS A 153 9.24 -2.42 6.24
C CYS A 153 10.59 -2.47 6.98
N ARG A 154 11.50 -3.39 6.66
CA ARG A 154 12.83 -3.43 7.30
C ARG A 154 13.61 -2.14 7.10
N GLY A 155 13.62 -1.60 5.88
CA GLY A 155 14.31 -0.35 5.58
C GLY A 155 13.75 0.83 6.38
N GLN A 156 12.42 0.91 6.52
CA GLN A 156 11.76 1.95 7.31
C GLN A 156 12.11 1.85 8.80
N VAL A 157 12.07 0.65 9.38
CA VAL A 157 12.42 0.43 10.80
C VAL A 157 13.86 0.83 11.07
N LEU A 158 14.81 0.43 10.21
CA LEU A 158 16.23 0.76 10.38
C LEU A 158 16.48 2.28 10.32
N TRP A 159 15.82 2.99 9.38
CA TRP A 159 15.92 4.45 9.31
C TRP A 159 15.44 5.13 10.60
N ILE A 160 14.36 4.63 11.18
CA ILE A 160 13.74 5.21 12.38
C ILE A 160 14.52 4.87 13.64
N GLN A 161 15.11 3.68 13.71
CA GLN A 161 16.07 3.33 14.75
C GLN A 161 17.20 4.37 14.81
N ASN A 162 17.77 4.74 13.66
CA ASN A 162 18.80 5.76 13.62
C ASN A 162 18.28 7.12 14.12
N GLN A 163 17.07 7.52 13.70
CA GLN A 163 16.45 8.77 14.16
C GLN A 163 16.10 8.79 15.66
N LEU A 164 15.80 7.63 16.26
CA LEU A 164 15.53 7.48 17.69
C LEU A 164 16.81 7.50 18.53
N LEU A 165 17.92 7.00 17.99
CA LEU A 165 19.24 7.09 18.63
C LEU A 165 19.75 8.53 18.68
N ASP A 166 19.37 9.36 17.71
CA ASP A 166 19.75 10.78 17.62
C ASP A 166 18.88 11.71 18.51
N MET A 167 17.94 11.18 19.30
CA MET A 167 17.06 11.95 20.22
C MET A 167 17.42 11.74 21.69
#